data_AF-A0A1T4QEB6-F1
#
_entry.id   AF-A0A1T4QEB6-F1
#
_cell.length_a   1.000
_cell.length_b   1.000
_cell.length_c   1.000
_cell.angle_alpha   90.00
_cell.angle_beta   90.00
_cell.angle_gamma   90.00
#
_symmetry.space_group_name_H-M   'P 1'
#
loop_
_entity.id
_entity.type
_entity.pdbx_description
1 polymer ?
#
loop_
_entity_poly.entity_id
_entity_poly.type
_entity_poly.pdbx_seq_one_letter_code
_entity_poly.pdbx_strand_id
1 'polypeptide(L)'
;MTDARFTGAQWRSVEGSRDVSRVRHGVLQRLHQLHVAGGDLDDAELMVGELVANAVRHGADPVGVVVWLAGAACAVVEVRDAGRGMPELPSVKDPAEIDPLSEGGWGLALVTRLSRGRCGVEVLPVGKSVWFALPLAGKTAGSSPIPPSEAMAVLVKERIRAETAHGRV
;
A
#
# COMPACT_ATOMS: atom_id res chain seq x y z
N MET A 1 21.52 -1.10 11.80
CA MET A 1 21.82 -0.28 10.61
C MET A 1 20.54 -0.16 9.80
N THR A 2 20.05 1.04 9.54
CA THR A 2 18.85 1.25 8.71
C THR A 2 19.25 1.02 7.25
N ASP A 3 18.64 0.06 6.57
CA ASP A 3 18.85 -0.14 5.14
C ASP A 3 18.36 1.11 4.40
N ALA A 4 19.25 1.82 3.71
CA ALA A 4 18.93 3.07 3.03
C ALA A 4 17.88 2.90 1.92
N ARG A 5 17.61 1.66 1.48
CA ARG A 5 16.58 1.33 0.49
C ARG A 5 15.17 1.48 1.04
N PHE A 6 14.96 1.24 2.34
CA PHE A 6 13.66 1.39 2.99
C PHE A 6 13.78 1.98 4.39
N THR A 7 13.18 3.16 4.60
CA THR A 7 13.33 3.89 5.87
C THR A 7 12.00 4.28 6.50
N GLY A 8 12.01 4.52 7.81
CA GLY A 8 10.90 5.13 8.53
C GLY A 8 9.61 4.29 8.58
N ALA A 9 9.73 2.97 8.48
CA ALA A 9 8.61 2.03 8.55
C ALA A 9 7.86 2.14 9.88
N GLN A 10 6.55 2.41 9.81
CA GLN A 10 5.69 2.53 10.97
C GLN A 10 4.49 1.60 10.84
N TRP A 11 4.38 0.61 11.73
CA TRP A 11 3.22 -0.27 11.85
C TRP A 11 2.08 0.39 12.63
N ARG A 12 0.85 0.19 12.18
CA ARG A 12 -0.38 0.55 12.89
C ARG A 12 -1.37 -0.61 12.77
N SER A 13 -1.74 -1.22 13.89
CA SER A 13 -2.81 -2.24 13.94
C SER A 13 -4.17 -1.61 13.67
N VAL A 14 -5.08 -2.39 13.09
CA VAL A 14 -6.47 -2.02 12.83
C VAL A 14 -7.35 -2.97 13.64
N GLU A 15 -8.02 -2.49 14.68
CA GLU A 15 -8.94 -3.31 15.49
C GLU A 15 -10.40 -3.07 15.06
N GLY A 16 -10.84 -3.84 14.06
CA GLY A 16 -12.21 -3.78 13.55
C GLY A 16 -12.57 -2.47 12.83
N SER A 17 -13.87 -2.28 12.57
CA SER A 17 -14.36 -1.21 11.69
C SER A 17 -14.22 0.21 12.27
N ARG A 18 -14.22 0.36 13.59
CA ARG A 18 -14.11 1.67 14.26
C ARG A 18 -12.72 2.29 14.13
N ASP A 19 -11.69 1.47 13.96
CA ASP A 19 -10.31 1.94 13.80
C ASP A 19 -9.97 2.38 12.37
N VAL A 20 -10.79 2.04 11.38
CA VAL A 20 -10.52 2.35 9.95
C VAL A 20 -10.28 3.85 9.74
N SER A 21 -11.15 4.70 10.28
CA SER A 21 -11.00 6.16 10.13
C SER A 21 -9.77 6.71 10.85
N ARG A 22 -9.45 6.16 12.03
CA ARG A 22 -8.26 6.56 12.80
C ARG A 22 -6.97 6.16 12.09
N VAL A 23 -6.92 4.94 11.55
CA VAL A 23 -5.77 4.44 10.80
C VAL A 23 -5.61 5.21 9.49
N ARG A 24 -6.69 5.46 8.75
CA ARG A 24 -6.67 6.30 7.54
C ARG A 24 -6.09 7.69 7.83
N HIS A 25 -6.59 8.36 8.87
CA HIS A 25 -6.07 9.66 9.27
C HIS A 25 -4.59 9.62 9.65
N GLY A 26 -4.17 8.61 10.42
CA GLY A 26 -2.77 8.43 10.81
C GLY A 26 -1.83 8.14 9.62
N VAL A 27 -2.31 7.44 8.60
CA VAL A 27 -1.58 7.19 7.35
C VAL A 27 -1.44 8.47 6.55
N LEU A 28 -2.51 9.24 6.37
CA LEU A 28 -2.48 10.51 5.65
C LEU A 28 -1.55 11.53 6.32
N GLN A 29 -1.61 11.66 7.65
CA GLN A 29 -0.67 12.48 8.40
C GLN A 29 0.78 12.05 8.16
N ARG A 30 1.04 10.74 8.11
CA ARG A 30 2.37 10.21 7.83
C ARG A 30 2.82 10.51 6.40
N LEU A 31 1.97 10.32 5.40
CA LEU A 31 2.27 10.64 4.00
C LEU A 31 2.54 12.13 3.80
N HIS A 32 1.77 12.99 4.46
CA HIS A 32 2.01 14.43 4.47
C HIS A 32 3.38 14.78 5.08
N GLN A 33 3.76 14.17 6.21
CA GLN A 33 5.09 14.34 6.82
C GLN A 33 6.23 13.83 5.93
N LEU A 34 5.95 12.85 5.07
CA LEU A 34 6.89 12.33 4.08
C LEU A 34 6.95 13.20 2.81
N HIS A 35 6.18 14.30 2.77
CA HIS A 35 6.08 15.23 1.65
C HIS A 35 5.42 14.61 0.41
N VAL A 36 4.42 13.74 0.51
CA VAL A 36 3.59 13.38 -0.66
C VAL A 36 2.80 14.63 -1.12
N ALA A 37 2.67 14.83 -2.43
CA ALA A 37 2.01 16.01 -2.99
C ALA A 37 0.51 16.05 -2.65
N GLY A 38 -0.07 17.26 -2.56
CA GLY A 38 -1.47 17.45 -2.15
C GLY A 38 -2.49 16.64 -2.96
N GLY A 39 -2.39 16.65 -4.29
CA GLY A 39 -3.29 15.86 -5.14
C GLY A 39 -3.12 14.34 -4.95
N ASP A 40 -1.90 13.88 -4.66
CA ASP A 40 -1.64 12.47 -4.36
C ASP A 40 -2.09 12.08 -2.95
N LEU A 41 -2.28 13.03 -2.02
CA LEU A 41 -2.83 12.78 -0.68
C LEU A 41 -4.35 12.51 -0.72
N ASP A 42 -5.09 13.24 -1.56
CA ASP A 42 -6.52 13.00 -1.77
C ASP A 42 -6.75 11.61 -2.37
N ASP A 43 -5.94 11.25 -3.37
CA ASP A 43 -5.93 9.90 -3.94
C ASP A 43 -5.52 8.83 -2.91
N ALA A 44 -4.54 9.13 -2.07
CA ALA A 44 -4.14 8.23 -0.98
C ALA A 44 -5.27 7.98 0.02
N GLU A 45 -6.11 8.98 0.31
CA GLU A 45 -7.22 8.81 1.25
C GLU A 45 -8.18 7.73 0.76
N LEU A 46 -8.54 7.78 -0.52
CA LEU A 46 -9.41 6.80 -1.16
C LEU A 46 -8.76 5.41 -1.16
N MET A 47 -7.51 5.31 -1.61
CA MET A 47 -6.81 4.02 -1.69
C MET A 47 -6.63 3.35 -0.32
N VAL A 48 -6.26 4.12 0.71
CA VAL A 48 -6.14 3.60 2.08
C VAL A 48 -7.49 3.16 2.61
N GLY A 49 -8.55 3.94 2.36
CA GLY A 49 -9.91 3.58 2.74
C GLY A 49 -10.33 2.24 2.14
N GLU A 50 -10.14 2.06 0.84
CA GLU A 50 -10.48 0.82 0.14
C GLU A 50 -9.66 -0.37 0.64
N LEU A 51 -8.33 -0.25 0.72
CA LEU A 51 -7.48 -1.36 1.12
C LEU A 51 -7.74 -1.80 2.57
N VAL A 52 -7.89 -0.84 3.50
CA VAL A 52 -8.18 -1.15 4.91
C VAL A 52 -9.59 -1.74 5.04
N ALA A 53 -10.59 -1.19 4.34
CA ALA A 53 -11.94 -1.76 4.35
C ALA A 53 -11.95 -3.19 3.81
N ASN A 54 -11.22 -3.47 2.73
CA ASN A 54 -11.09 -4.81 2.17
C ASN A 54 -10.42 -5.78 3.14
N ALA A 55 -9.34 -5.35 3.80
CA ALA A 55 -8.66 -6.17 4.80
C ALA A 55 -9.55 -6.48 6.01
N VAL A 56 -10.34 -5.51 6.48
CA VAL A 56 -11.29 -5.70 7.60
C VAL A 56 -12.49 -6.56 7.21
N ARG A 57 -13.02 -6.43 5.99
CA ARG A 57 -14.22 -7.19 5.56
C ARG A 57 -13.90 -8.60 5.08
N HIS A 58 -12.79 -8.78 4.39
CA HIS A 58 -12.46 -10.01 3.66
C HIS A 58 -11.15 -10.66 4.11
N GLY A 59 -10.32 -9.95 4.87
CA GLY A 59 -9.09 -10.48 5.45
C GLY A 59 -9.32 -11.26 6.74
N ALA A 60 -8.24 -11.54 7.45
CA ALA A 60 -8.27 -12.12 8.79
C ALA A 60 -7.28 -11.39 9.70
N ASP A 61 -7.58 -11.35 11.00
CA ASP A 61 -6.70 -10.73 11.99
C ASP A 61 -5.35 -11.46 12.13
N PRO A 62 -4.26 -10.73 12.41
CA PRO A 62 -4.20 -9.28 12.60
C PRO A 62 -4.26 -8.51 11.26
N VAL A 63 -5.02 -7.41 11.25
CA VAL A 63 -4.99 -6.41 10.19
C VAL A 63 -4.11 -5.23 10.61
N GLY A 64 -3.29 -4.72 9.69
CA GLY A 64 -2.50 -3.53 9.97
C GLY A 64 -1.94 -2.84 8.73
N VAL A 65 -1.45 -1.62 8.94
CA VAL A 65 -0.91 -0.76 7.88
C VAL A 65 0.54 -0.40 8.19
N VAL A 66 1.39 -0.44 7.17
CA VAL A 66 2.77 0.03 7.25
C VAL A 66 3.00 1.12 6.23
N VAL A 67 3.58 2.23 6.67
CA VAL A 67 4.04 3.30 5.77
C VAL A 67 5.55 3.41 5.86
N TRP A 68 6.23 3.42 4.72
CA TRP A 68 7.70 3.54 4.64
C TRP A 68 8.13 4.27 3.37
N LEU A 69 9.41 4.67 3.32
CA LEU A 69 10.01 5.34 2.16
C LEU A 69 10.85 4.37 1.35
N ALA A 70 10.61 4.24 0.04
CA ALA A 70 11.50 3.55 -0.88
C ALA A 70 12.55 4.53 -1.42
N GLY A 71 13.73 4.51 -0.80
CA GLY A 71 14.78 5.50 -1.00
C GLY A 71 14.27 6.93 -0.77
N ALA A 72 14.62 7.84 -1.68
CA ALA A 72 14.19 9.25 -1.66
C ALA A 72 13.23 9.58 -2.82
N ALA A 73 12.48 8.59 -3.33
CA ALA A 73 11.65 8.74 -4.53
C ALA A 73 10.15 8.62 -4.24
N CYS A 74 9.75 7.68 -3.40
CA CYS A 74 8.34 7.40 -3.14
C CYS A 74 8.08 6.94 -1.71
N ALA A 75 6.86 7.22 -1.25
CA ALA A 75 6.27 6.60 -0.08
C ALA A 75 5.49 5.35 -0.50
N VAL A 76 5.54 4.31 0.31
CA VAL A 76 4.82 3.06 0.09
C VAL A 76 3.90 2.83 1.28
N VAL A 77 2.66 2.46 0.98
CA VAL A 77 1.67 2.02 1.96
C VAL A 77 1.39 0.54 1.73
N GLU A 78 1.52 -0.25 2.78
CA GLU A 78 1.17 -1.67 2.81
C GLU A 78 0.01 -1.88 3.77
N VAL A 79 -1.00 -2.64 3.35
CA VAL A 79 -2.08 -3.13 4.20
C VAL A 79 -1.97 -4.65 4.26
N ARG A 80 -1.85 -5.17 5.48
CA ARG A 80 -1.68 -6.60 5.74
C ARG A 80 -2.85 -7.18 6.48
N ASP A 81 -3.13 -8.43 6.18
CA ASP A 81 -4.04 -9.29 6.90
C ASP A 81 -3.49 -10.72 6.91
N ALA A 82 -3.90 -11.55 7.87
CA ALA A 82 -3.51 -12.95 7.99
C ALA A 82 -4.36 -13.91 7.14
N GLY A 83 -5.30 -13.38 6.35
CA GLY A 83 -6.22 -14.16 5.54
C GLY A 83 -5.53 -14.82 4.35
N ARG A 84 -5.93 -16.06 4.03
CA ARG A 84 -5.38 -16.83 2.89
C ARG A 84 -6.03 -16.49 1.55
N GLY A 85 -7.13 -15.75 1.55
CA GLY A 85 -7.80 -15.30 0.32
C GLY A 85 -6.90 -14.34 -0.44
N MET A 86 -6.69 -14.60 -1.74
CA MET A 86 -5.89 -13.74 -2.60
C MET A 86 -6.77 -12.79 -3.39
N PRO A 87 -6.55 -11.47 -3.30
CA PRO A 87 -7.20 -10.52 -4.17
C PRO A 87 -6.67 -10.67 -5.59
N GLU A 88 -7.56 -10.72 -6.57
CA GLU A 88 -7.20 -10.59 -7.97
C GLU A 88 -6.96 -9.11 -8.28
N LEU A 89 -5.71 -8.76 -8.57
CA LEU A 89 -5.42 -7.41 -9.07
C LEU A 89 -5.84 -7.35 -10.55
N PRO A 90 -6.63 -6.34 -10.94
CA PRO A 90 -6.95 -6.16 -12.36
C PRO A 90 -5.65 -5.91 -13.13
N SER A 91 -5.40 -6.74 -14.14
CA SER A 91 -4.32 -6.54 -15.09
C SER A 91 -4.65 -5.28 -15.88
N VAL A 92 -4.06 -4.14 -15.53
CA VAL A 92 -4.45 -2.87 -16.16
C VAL A 92 -4.00 -2.85 -17.61
N LYS A 93 -4.96 -3.16 -18.49
CA LYS A 93 -5.04 -2.65 -19.85
C LYS A 93 -6.32 -1.83 -20.08
N ASP A 94 -7.43 -2.14 -19.40
CA ASP A 94 -8.65 -1.34 -19.49
C ASP A 94 -9.55 -1.48 -18.24
N PRO A 95 -9.93 -0.37 -17.55
CA PRO A 95 -10.96 -0.38 -16.50
C PRO A 95 -12.32 -0.92 -16.95
N ALA A 96 -12.60 -0.95 -18.26
CA ALA A 96 -13.82 -1.54 -18.83
C ALA A 96 -13.87 -3.08 -18.75
N GLU A 97 -12.75 -3.74 -18.46
CA GLU A 97 -12.69 -5.21 -18.27
C GLU A 97 -13.12 -5.65 -16.87
N ILE A 98 -13.45 -4.70 -15.98
CA ILE A 98 -13.83 -4.97 -14.59
C ILE A 98 -15.34 -5.09 -14.52
N ASP A 99 -15.83 -6.30 -14.21
CA ASP A 99 -17.26 -6.57 -14.06
C ASP A 99 -17.87 -5.66 -12.96
N PRO A 100 -18.84 -4.80 -13.31
CA PRO A 100 -19.49 -3.91 -12.37
C PRO A 100 -20.20 -4.60 -11.21
N LEU A 101 -20.60 -5.85 -11.40
CA LEU A 101 -21.36 -6.64 -10.42
C LEU A 101 -20.49 -7.53 -9.54
N SER A 102 -19.17 -7.58 -9.79
CA SER A 102 -18.24 -8.32 -8.95
C SER A 102 -18.06 -7.62 -7.60
N GLU A 103 -18.51 -8.27 -6.52
CA GLU A 103 -18.55 -7.76 -5.14
C GLU A 103 -17.18 -7.36 -4.53
N GLY A 104 -16.07 -7.50 -5.25
CA GLY A 104 -14.72 -7.17 -4.77
C GLY A 104 -13.77 -6.51 -5.77
N GLY A 105 -14.20 -6.21 -7.00
CA GLY A 105 -13.29 -5.79 -8.09
C GLY A 105 -12.92 -4.30 -8.12
N TRP A 106 -13.80 -3.44 -7.61
CA TRP A 106 -13.68 -1.98 -7.76
C TRP A 106 -12.61 -1.35 -6.87
N GLY A 107 -12.45 -1.85 -5.64
CA GLY A 107 -11.49 -1.28 -4.68
C GLY A 107 -10.06 -1.37 -5.21
N LEU A 108 -9.69 -2.53 -5.77
CA LEU A 108 -8.36 -2.72 -6.36
C LEU A 108 -8.22 -2.00 -7.70
N ALA A 109 -9.28 -1.91 -8.51
CA ALA A 109 -9.30 -1.09 -9.71
C ALA A 109 -8.97 0.38 -9.43
N LEU A 110 -9.61 0.94 -8.39
CA LEU A 110 -9.39 2.30 -7.94
C LEU A 110 -7.93 2.47 -7.49
N VAL A 111 -7.43 1.54 -6.67
CA VAL A 111 -6.03 1.56 -6.21
C VAL A 111 -5.07 1.51 -7.39
N THR A 112 -5.28 0.64 -8.37
CA THR A 112 -4.39 0.55 -9.52
C THR A 112 -4.43 1.82 -10.38
N ARG A 113 -5.62 2.40 -10.58
CA ARG A 113 -5.77 3.64 -11.35
C ARG A 113 -5.07 4.83 -10.65
N LEU A 114 -5.37 5.06 -9.37
CA LEU A 114 -4.86 6.20 -8.61
C LEU A 114 -3.36 6.08 -8.34
N SER A 115 -2.84 4.87 -8.13
CA SER A 115 -1.40 4.62 -8.05
C SER A 115 -0.69 4.57 -9.40
N ARG A 116 -1.40 4.78 -10.53
CA ARG A 116 -0.83 4.73 -11.89
C ARG A 116 -0.13 3.38 -12.17
N GLY A 117 -0.72 2.30 -11.69
CA GLY A 117 -0.18 0.94 -11.80
C GLY A 117 0.94 0.63 -10.82
N ARG A 118 1.19 1.47 -9.79
CA ARG A 118 2.22 1.25 -8.77
C ARG A 118 1.63 0.61 -7.52
N CYS A 119 0.99 -0.54 -7.71
CA CYS A 119 0.43 -1.35 -6.64
C CYS A 119 0.67 -2.85 -6.89
N GLY A 120 0.51 -3.65 -5.86
CA GLY A 120 0.75 -5.08 -5.91
C GLY A 120 0.17 -5.83 -4.71
N VAL A 121 0.22 -7.16 -4.79
CA VAL A 121 -0.05 -8.05 -3.65
C VAL A 121 1.14 -8.95 -3.45
N GLU A 122 1.61 -9.02 -2.21
CA GLU A 122 2.67 -9.91 -1.78
C GLU A 122 2.11 -10.99 -0.85
N VAL A 123 2.31 -12.25 -1.22
CA VAL A 123 1.96 -13.39 -0.39
C VAL A 123 2.97 -13.51 0.74
N LEU A 124 2.48 -13.59 1.97
CA LEU A 124 3.30 -13.76 3.17
C LEU A 124 3.23 -15.23 3.64
N PRO A 125 4.19 -15.69 4.48
CA PRO A 125 4.05 -16.99 5.14
C PRO A 125 2.74 -17.11 5.94
N VAL A 126 2.27 -16.00 6.49
CA VAL A 126 0.97 -15.85 7.13
C VAL A 126 0.26 -14.66 6.50
N GLY A 127 -0.72 -14.95 5.63
CA GLY A 127 -1.56 -13.95 4.99
C GLY A 127 -0.95 -13.27 3.77
N LYS A 128 -1.23 -11.97 3.62
CA LYS A 128 -0.83 -11.17 2.47
C LYS A 128 -0.56 -9.71 2.82
N SER A 129 0.13 -9.01 1.93
CA SER A 129 0.35 -7.57 1.96
C SER A 129 -0.10 -6.96 0.64
N VAL A 130 -1.14 -6.14 0.65
CA VAL A 130 -1.57 -5.34 -0.52
C VAL A 130 -0.93 -3.97 -0.40
N TRP A 131 -0.31 -3.46 -1.46
CA TRP A 131 0.48 -2.24 -1.38
C TRP A 131 0.27 -1.31 -2.56
N PHE A 132 0.52 -0.02 -2.34
CA PHE A 132 0.65 0.99 -3.40
C PHE A 132 1.78 1.98 -3.07
N ALA A 133 2.27 2.67 -4.10
CA ALA A 133 3.34 3.66 -3.96
C ALA A 133 2.97 5.01 -4.59
N LEU A 134 3.36 6.10 -3.92
CA LEU A 134 3.12 7.48 -4.34
C LEU A 134 4.42 8.29 -4.36
N PRO A 135 4.55 9.27 -5.28
CA PRO A 135 5.77 10.06 -5.39
C PRO A 135 5.87 11.06 -4.23
N LEU A 136 7.11 11.43 -3.86
CA LEU A 136 7.34 12.55 -2.94
C LEU A 136 7.38 13.88 -3.73
N ALA A 137 6.75 14.91 -3.18
CA ALA A 137 6.87 16.30 -3.61
C ALA A 137 8.32 16.80 -3.41
N GLY A 138 8.79 17.60 -4.37
CA GLY A 138 10.14 18.18 -4.33
C GLY A 138 11.15 17.56 -5.28
N LYS A 139 10.78 16.50 -6.02
CA LYS A 139 11.49 16.09 -7.23
C LYS A 139 10.80 16.70 -8.44
N THR A 140 11.49 17.62 -9.12
CA THR A 140 11.09 18.21 -10.40
C THR A 140 10.59 17.13 -11.35
N ALA A 141 9.61 17.47 -12.20
CA ALA A 141 9.18 16.65 -13.33
C ALA A 141 10.42 16.25 -14.16
N GLY A 142 10.98 15.07 -13.91
CA GLY A 142 12.26 14.61 -14.46
C GLY A 142 13.22 13.93 -13.47
N SER A 143 13.06 14.08 -12.15
CA SER A 143 13.95 13.48 -11.15
C SER A 143 13.40 12.16 -10.60
N SER A 144 13.84 11.05 -11.22
CA SER A 144 13.54 9.64 -10.94
C SER A 144 12.04 9.28 -10.87
N PRO A 145 11.46 8.71 -11.93
CA PRO A 145 10.11 8.16 -11.86
C PRO A 145 10.04 7.11 -10.74
N ILE A 146 8.88 7.00 -10.09
CA ILE A 146 8.59 5.86 -9.20
C ILE A 146 8.95 4.59 -9.98
N PRO A 147 9.75 3.67 -9.41
CA PRO A 147 10.13 2.44 -10.09
C PRO A 147 8.89 1.72 -10.66
N PRO A 148 9.02 0.99 -11.78
CA PRO A 148 7.93 0.17 -12.31
C PRO A 148 7.38 -0.78 -11.24
N SER A 149 6.13 -1.23 -11.41
CA SER A 149 5.46 -2.03 -10.37
C SER A 149 6.25 -3.30 -10.03
N GLU A 150 6.91 -3.91 -11.01
CA GLU A 150 7.76 -5.09 -10.82
C GLU A 150 8.97 -4.78 -9.93
N ALA A 151 9.59 -3.61 -10.11
CA ALA A 151 10.70 -3.17 -9.26
C ALA A 151 10.23 -2.80 -7.85
N MET A 152 9.06 -2.18 -7.73
CA MET A 152 8.44 -1.91 -6.43
C MET A 152 8.08 -3.20 -5.68
N ALA A 153 7.55 -4.21 -6.38
CA ALA A 153 7.26 -5.53 -5.82
C ALA A 153 8.53 -6.17 -5.23
N VAL A 154 9.67 -6.06 -5.92
CA VAL A 154 10.96 -6.52 -5.38
C VAL A 154 11.33 -5.77 -4.09
N LEU A 155 11.21 -4.45 -4.05
CA LEU A 155 11.52 -3.65 -2.85
C LEU A 155 10.60 -4.00 -1.67
N VAL A 156 9.31 -4.21 -1.91
CA VAL A 156 8.35 -4.62 -0.88
C VAL A 156 8.71 -6.01 -0.34
N LYS A 157 9.01 -6.98 -1.23
CA LYS A 157 9.49 -8.32 -0.84
C LYS A 157 10.77 -8.25 0.00
N GLU A 158 11.74 -7.44 -0.41
CA GLU A 158 12.99 -7.25 0.33
C GLU A 158 12.75 -6.65 1.72
N ARG A 159 11.89 -5.63 1.83
CA ARG A 159 11.53 -5.03 3.11
C ARG A 159 10.81 -6.03 4.03
N ILE A 160 9.85 -6.79 3.51
CA ILE A 160 9.17 -7.89 4.24
C ILE A 160 10.17 -8.90 4.77
N ARG A 161 11.08 -9.39 3.92
CA ARG A 161 12.12 -10.34 4.35
C ARG A 161 13.03 -9.75 5.42
N ALA A 162 13.41 -8.48 5.26
CA ALA A 162 14.22 -7.79 6.26
C ALA A 162 13.48 -7.64 7.60
N GLU A 163 12.19 -7.32 7.61
CA GLU A 163 11.39 -7.26 8.84
C GLU A 163 11.33 -8.61 9.56
N THR A 164 11.04 -9.70 8.83
CA THR A 164 10.99 -11.06 9.40
C THR A 164 12.34 -11.50 9.96
N ALA A 165 13.45 -11.16 9.28
CA ALA A 165 14.80 -11.50 9.74
C ALA A 165 15.21 -10.77 11.03
N HIS A 166 14.64 -9.61 11.33
CA HIS A 166 14.97 -8.81 12.51
C HIS A 166 14.02 -9.00 13.70
N GLY A 167 13.10 -9.98 13.65
CA GLY A 167 12.28 -10.38 14.79
C GLY A 167 11.27 -9.34 15.29
N ARG A 168 10.89 -8.37 14.46
CA ARG A 168 9.74 -7.48 14.74
C ARG A 168 8.50 -8.11 14.11
N VAL A 169 7.79 -8.89 14.91
CA VAL A 169 6.42 -9.36 14.65
C VAL A 169 5.47 -8.46 15.44
#